data_AF-A0A961RL92-F1
#
_entry.id   AF-A0A961RL92-F1
#
_cell.length_a   1.000
_cell.length_b   1.000
_cell.length_c   1.000
_cell.angle_alpha   90.00
_cell.angle_beta   90.00
_cell.angle_gamma   90.00
#
_symmetry.space_group_name_H-M   'P 1'
#
loop_
_entity.id
_entity.type
_entity.pdbx_description
1 polymer ?
#
loop_
_entity_poly.entity_id
_entity_poly.type
_entity_poly.pdbx_seq_one_letter_code
_entity_poly.pdbx_strand_id
1 'polypeptide(L)'
;IAEVGARFTLDAIPGKQMSIDADLSAGIINEKEAQDRRKELEEESAFFGSMDGASKFVRGDAIAGLIITAINVFGGIIIGYARHGMSLSEAGDVFIKLSVGDGLVSQIPALIVSLAA
;
A
#
# COMPACT_ATOMS: atom_id res chain seq x y z
N ILE A 1 -2.58 -3.76 9.93
CA ILE A 1 -2.71 -5.23 9.80
C ILE A 1 -1.62 -5.78 8.88
N ALA A 2 -1.45 -5.26 7.65
CA ALA A 2 -0.33 -5.63 6.76
C ALA A 2 1.07 -5.38 7.37
N GLU A 3 1.28 -4.23 8.00
CA GLU A 3 2.53 -3.86 8.72
C GLU A 3 2.91 -4.87 9.81
N VAL A 4 1.92 -5.43 10.51
CA VAL A 4 2.15 -6.37 11.60
C VAL A 4 2.56 -7.74 11.04
N GLY A 5 1.93 -8.20 9.96
CA GLY A 5 2.28 -9.46 9.29
C GLY A 5 3.67 -9.44 8.65
N ALA A 6 4.01 -8.36 7.94
CA ALA A 6 5.34 -8.22 7.35
C ALA A 6 6.44 -8.19 8.42
N ARG A 7 6.20 -7.50 9.54
CA ARG A 7 7.15 -7.43 10.66
C ARG A 7 7.33 -8.77 11.37
N PHE A 8 6.25 -9.52 11.59
CA PHE A 8 6.34 -10.88 12.14
C PHE A 8 7.14 -11.83 11.25
N THR A 9 6.96 -11.74 9.93
CA THR A 9 7.75 -12.56 8.99
C THR A 9 9.23 -12.14 8.99
N LEU A 10 9.53 -10.83 9.05
CA LEU A 10 10.90 -10.32 9.13
C LEU A 10 11.58 -10.70 10.45
N ASP A 11 10.88 -10.66 11.58
CA ASP A 11 11.41 -11.04 12.89
C ASP A 11 11.75 -12.54 12.97
N ALA A 12 11.13 -13.38 12.11
CA ALA A 12 11.40 -14.81 12.02
C ALA A 12 12.63 -15.18 11.16
N ILE A 13 13.17 -14.23 10.36
CA ILE A 13 14.30 -14.47 9.45
C ILE A 13 15.56 -14.95 10.18
N PRO A 14 15.99 -14.32 11.30
CA PRO A 14 17.15 -14.81 12.05
C PRO A 14 16.98 -16.26 12.53
N GLY A 15 15.77 -16.63 12.96
CA GLY A 15 15.45 -18.00 13.37
C GLY A 15 15.51 -19.00 12.22
N LYS A 16 15.01 -18.62 11.04
CA LYS A 16 15.11 -19.43 9.82
C LYS A 16 16.57 -19.58 9.35
N GLN A 17 17.40 -18.52 9.44
CA GLN A 17 18.84 -18.62 9.15
C GLN A 17 19.55 -19.58 10.11
N MET A 18 19.30 -19.47 11.41
CA MET A 18 19.86 -20.38 12.41
C MET A 18 19.45 -21.83 12.18
N SER A 19 18.21 -22.09 11.72
CA SER A 19 17.76 -23.43 11.33
C SER A 19 18.57 -24.00 10.16
N ILE A 20 18.86 -23.18 9.14
CA ILE A 20 19.68 -23.61 7.99
C ILE A 20 21.10 -23.94 8.45
N ASP A 21 21.67 -23.11 9.33
CA ASP A 21 23.01 -23.32 9.87
C ASP A 21 23.10 -24.59 10.74
N ALA A 22 22.06 -24.87 11.52
CA ALA A 22 21.94 -26.08 12.33
C ALA A 22 21.80 -27.34 11.44
N ASP A 23 20.97 -27.28 10.40
CA ASP A 23 20.79 -28.38 9.45
C ASP A 23 22.09 -28.70 8.68
N LEU A 24 22.83 -27.67 8.28
CA LEU A 24 24.15 -27.81 7.63
C LEU A 24 25.17 -28.42 8.60
N SER A 25 25.22 -27.93 9.84
CA SER A 25 26.14 -28.43 10.87
C SER A 25 25.83 -29.87 11.29
N ALA A 26 24.56 -30.27 11.23
CA ALA A 26 24.10 -31.64 11.49
C ALA A 26 24.29 -32.57 10.28
N GLY A 27 24.72 -32.06 9.12
CA GLY A 27 24.88 -32.81 7.88
C GLY A 27 23.56 -33.27 7.25
N ILE A 28 22.44 -32.65 7.63
CA ILE A 28 21.10 -32.93 7.08
C ILE A 28 20.99 -32.35 5.67
N ILE A 29 21.64 -31.21 5.43
CA ILE A 29 21.74 -30.55 4.12
C ILE A 29 23.21 -30.34 3.74
N ASN A 30 23.48 -30.18 2.46
CA ASN A 30 24.83 -29.84 1.96
C ASN A 30 25.02 -28.33 1.77
N GLU A 31 26.27 -27.89 1.54
CA GLU A 31 26.64 -26.48 1.37
C GLU A 31 25.85 -25.78 0.26
N LYS A 32 25.57 -26.50 -0.84
CA LYS A 32 24.84 -25.95 -1.98
C LYS A 32 23.36 -25.72 -1.63
N GLU A 33 22.72 -26.68 -0.98
CA GLU A 33 21.33 -26.52 -0.49
C GLU A 33 21.22 -25.42 0.57
N ALA A 34 22.21 -25.32 1.47
CA ALA A 34 22.26 -24.23 2.45
C ALA A 34 22.37 -22.85 1.77
N GLN A 35 23.18 -22.74 0.72
CA GLN A 35 23.31 -21.53 -0.07
C GLN A 35 22.01 -21.17 -0.80
N ASP A 36 21.36 -22.14 -1.43
CA ASP A 36 20.09 -21.93 -2.14
C ASP A 36 18.97 -21.50 -1.17
N ARG A 37 18.87 -22.13 0.00
CA ARG A 37 17.88 -21.75 1.04
C ARG A 37 18.16 -20.38 1.65
N ARG A 38 19.42 -20.01 1.87
CA ARG A 38 19.79 -18.66 2.35
C ARG A 38 19.42 -17.60 1.32
N LYS A 39 19.60 -17.89 0.03
CA LYS A 39 19.20 -16.98 -1.06
C LYS A 39 17.69 -16.81 -1.13
N GLU A 40 16.92 -17.89 -1.02
CA GLU A 40 15.45 -17.83 -0.96
C GLU A 40 14.98 -16.99 0.25
N LEU A 41 15.66 -17.14 1.39
CA LEU A 41 15.38 -16.35 2.58
C LEU A 41 15.70 -14.86 2.41
N GLU A 42 16.76 -14.53 1.67
CA GLU A 42 17.15 -13.16 1.33
C GLU A 42 16.12 -12.52 0.39
N GLU A 43 15.64 -13.27 -0.61
CA GLU A 43 14.55 -12.85 -1.50
C GLU A 43 13.24 -12.62 -0.73
N GLU A 44 12.89 -13.51 0.21
CA GLU A 44 11.75 -13.33 1.12
C GLU A 44 11.91 -12.05 1.96
N SER A 45 13.10 -11.82 2.53
CA SER A 45 13.42 -10.61 3.29
C SER A 45 13.25 -9.34 2.46
N ALA A 46 13.76 -9.34 1.23
CA ALA A 46 13.69 -8.20 0.32
C ALA A 46 12.24 -7.92 -0.11
N PHE A 47 11.45 -8.97 -0.34
CA PHE A 47 10.02 -8.84 -0.65
C PHE A 47 9.25 -8.21 0.51
N PHE A 48 9.37 -8.73 1.73
CA PHE A 48 8.66 -8.17 2.89
C PHE A 48 9.17 -6.77 3.27
N GLY A 49 10.46 -6.50 3.10
CA GLY A 49 11.04 -5.16 3.27
C GLY A 49 10.48 -4.14 2.28
N SER A 50 10.36 -4.51 1.01
CA SER A 50 9.74 -3.65 -0.01
C SER A 50 8.23 -3.49 0.19
N MET A 51 7.54 -4.52 0.68
CA MET A 51 6.11 -4.47 1.04
C MET A 51 5.80 -3.52 2.20
N ASP A 52 6.64 -3.48 3.24
CA ASP A 52 6.47 -2.52 4.35
C ASP A 52 6.60 -1.07 3.87
N GLY A 53 7.59 -0.80 3.02
CA GLY A 53 7.76 0.49 2.36
C GLY A 53 6.55 0.89 1.53
N ALA A 54 6.15 0.04 0.57
CA ALA A 54 5.00 0.28 -0.29
C ALA A 54 3.70 0.50 0.51
N SER A 55 3.48 -0.28 1.58
CA SER A 55 2.30 -0.15 2.43
C SER A 55 2.21 1.20 3.15
N LYS A 56 3.35 1.77 3.58
CA LYS A 56 3.40 3.11 4.19
C LYS A 56 3.13 4.21 3.16
N PHE A 57 3.66 4.09 1.94
CA PHE A 57 3.37 5.03 0.85
C PHE A 57 1.89 5.02 0.47
N VAL A 58 1.31 3.84 0.25
CA VAL A 58 -0.12 3.69 -0.08
C VAL A 58 -1.01 4.27 1.02
N ARG A 59 -0.64 4.05 2.30
CA ARG A 59 -1.38 4.64 3.42
C ARG A 59 -1.30 6.17 3.44
N GLY A 60 -0.13 6.75 3.16
CA GLY A 60 0.04 8.20 3.07
C GLY A 60 -0.77 8.81 1.91
N ASP A 61 -0.72 8.17 0.75
CA ASP A 61 -1.47 8.57 -0.44
C ASP A 61 -2.99 8.53 -0.21
N ALA A 62 -3.50 7.46 0.42
CA ALA A 62 -4.92 7.34 0.77
C ALA A 62 -5.39 8.45 1.72
N ILE A 63 -4.57 8.84 2.70
CA ILE A 63 -4.88 9.94 3.63
C ILE A 63 -4.90 11.28 2.88
N ALA A 64 -3.92 11.53 2.01
CA ALA A 64 -3.88 12.74 1.19
C ALA A 64 -5.10 12.84 0.26
N GLY A 65 -5.48 11.73 -0.39
CA GLY A 65 -6.66 11.64 -1.24
C GLY A 65 -7.95 12.00 -0.47
N LEU A 66 -8.14 11.44 0.73
CA LEU A 66 -9.30 11.77 1.57
C LEU A 66 -9.36 13.26 1.95
N ILE A 67 -8.22 13.88 2.25
CA ILE A 67 -8.14 15.32 2.55
C ILE A 67 -8.53 16.14 1.31
N ILE A 68 -7.99 15.81 0.15
CA ILE A 68 -8.29 16.48 -1.12
C ILE A 68 -9.79 16.36 -1.44
N THR A 69 -10.37 15.16 -1.31
CA THR A 69 -11.81 14.94 -1.52
C THR A 69 -12.64 15.82 -0.58
N ALA A 70 -12.30 15.88 0.71
CA ALA A 70 -13.02 16.72 1.66
C ALA A 70 -12.95 18.21 1.25
N ILE A 71 -11.76 18.70 0.88
CA ILE A 71 -11.57 20.08 0.43
C ILE A 71 -12.40 20.37 -0.83
N ASN A 72 -12.39 19.47 -1.82
CA ASN A 72 -13.14 19.64 -3.06
C ASN A 72 -14.66 19.66 -2.82
N VAL A 73 -15.16 18.79 -1.95
CA VAL A 73 -16.58 18.75 -1.59
C VAL A 73 -16.99 20.03 -0.85
N PHE A 74 -16.32 20.37 0.25
CA PHE A 74 -16.70 21.54 1.06
C PHE A 74 -16.45 22.86 0.31
N GLY A 75 -15.29 23.00 -0.33
CA GLY A 75 -14.94 24.17 -1.11
C GLY A 75 -15.88 24.35 -2.31
N GLY A 76 -16.20 23.26 -3.01
CA GLY A 76 -17.17 23.24 -4.09
C GLY A 76 -18.56 23.67 -3.64
N ILE A 77 -19.07 23.13 -2.54
CA ILE A 77 -20.38 23.50 -1.99
C ILE A 77 -20.42 24.98 -1.60
N ILE A 78 -19.38 25.49 -0.91
CA ILE A 78 -19.29 26.90 -0.50
C ILE A 78 -19.27 27.82 -1.72
N ILE A 79 -18.47 27.50 -2.75
CA ILE A 79 -18.38 28.30 -3.97
C ILE A 79 -19.68 28.20 -4.78
N GLY A 80 -20.28 27.02 -4.88
CA GLY A 80 -21.56 26.78 -5.56
C GLY A 80 -22.68 27.60 -4.96
N TYR A 81 -22.79 27.59 -3.63
CA TYR A 81 -23.77 28.40 -2.90
C TYR A 81 -23.47 29.90 -3.00
N ALA A 82 -22.24 30.33 -2.71
CA ALA A 82 -21.91 31.74 -2.58
C ALA A 82 -21.73 32.49 -3.91
N ARG A 83 -21.26 31.80 -4.97
CA ARG A 83 -20.95 32.44 -6.28
C ARG A 83 -21.85 32.00 -7.42
N HIS A 84 -22.37 30.77 -7.40
CA HIS A 84 -23.19 30.24 -8.50
C HIS A 84 -24.68 30.27 -8.20
N GLY A 85 -25.10 30.74 -7.02
CA GLY A 85 -26.50 30.84 -6.62
C GLY A 85 -27.20 29.49 -6.50
N MET A 86 -26.44 28.40 -6.42
CA MET A 86 -26.99 27.06 -6.24
C MET A 86 -27.56 26.92 -4.83
N SER A 87 -28.65 26.17 -4.69
CA SER A 87 -29.08 25.74 -3.36
C SER A 87 -28.03 24.81 -2.74
N LEU A 88 -28.00 24.73 -1.40
CA LEU A 88 -27.07 23.84 -0.69
C LEU A 88 -27.22 22.38 -1.15
N SER A 89 -28.46 21.97 -1.48
CA SER A 89 -28.78 20.63 -1.98
C SER A 89 -28.21 20.38 -3.37
N GLU A 90 -28.38 21.34 -4.30
CA GLU A 90 -27.85 21.21 -5.67
C GLU A 90 -26.32 21.24 -5.67
N ALA A 91 -25.72 22.14 -4.89
CA ALA A 91 -24.28 22.24 -4.76
C ALA A 91 -23.69 20.94 -4.16
N GLY A 92 -24.34 20.38 -3.13
CA GLY A 92 -23.96 19.08 -2.57
C GLY A 92 -23.97 17.97 -3.62
N ASP A 93 -25.07 17.85 -4.37
CA ASP A 93 -25.23 16.78 -5.36
C ASP A 93 -24.21 16.88 -6.51
N VAL A 94 -23.90 18.10 -6.98
CA VAL A 94 -22.91 18.33 -8.04
C VAL A 94 -21.48 18.08 -7.56
N PHE A 95 -21.06 18.70 -6.46
CA PHE A 95 -19.65 18.65 -6.04
C PHE A 95 -19.27 17.32 -5.37
N ILE A 96 -20.21 16.60 -4.77
CA ILE A 96 -19.99 15.22 -4.33
C ILE A 96 -19.78 14.29 -5.54
N LYS A 97 -20.63 14.38 -6.58
CA LYS A 97 -20.48 13.58 -7.80
C LYS A 97 -19.16 13.86 -8.51
N LEU A 98 -18.78 15.13 -8.65
CA LEU A 98 -17.50 15.54 -9.24
C LEU A 98 -16.31 14.99 -8.43
N SER A 99 -16.33 15.10 -7.11
CA SER A 99 -15.23 14.63 -6.26
C SER A 99 -15.07 13.11 -6.27
N VAL A 100 -16.17 12.35 -6.32
CA VAL A 100 -16.13 10.89 -6.51
C VAL A 100 -15.61 10.55 -7.91
N GLY A 101 -16.07 11.26 -8.94
CA GLY A 101 -15.61 11.07 -10.32
C GLY A 101 -14.10 11.28 -10.46
N ASP A 102 -13.56 12.33 -9.86
CA ASP A 102 -12.11 12.63 -9.84
C ASP A 102 -11.30 11.51 -9.17
N GLY A 103 -11.80 10.98 -8.04
CA GLY A 103 -11.21 9.80 -7.38
C GLY A 103 -11.21 8.55 -8.26
N LEU A 104 -12.29 8.30 -9.00
CA LEU A 104 -12.37 7.15 -9.91
C LEU A 104 -11.45 7.31 -11.12
N VAL A 105 -11.38 8.51 -11.71
CA VAL A 105 -10.53 8.80 -12.89
C VAL A 105 -9.05 8.71 -12.55
N SER A 106 -8.64 9.09 -11.33
CA SER A 106 -7.25 8.97 -10.89
C SER A 106 -6.86 7.54 -10.51
N GLN A 107 -7.73 6.78 -9.87
CA GLN A 107 -7.38 5.45 -9.35
C GLN A 107 -7.51 4.30 -10.35
N ILE A 108 -8.49 4.34 -11.26
CA ILE A 108 -8.69 3.25 -12.23
C ILE A 108 -7.45 3.04 -13.13
N PRO A 109 -6.86 4.09 -13.75
CA PRO A 109 -5.66 3.93 -14.56
C PRO A 109 -4.45 3.47 -13.74
N ALA A 110 -4.29 3.99 -12.51
CA ALA A 110 -3.20 3.61 -11.63
C ALA A 110 -3.26 2.11 -11.29
N LEU A 111 -4.46 1.57 -11.06
CA LEU A 111 -4.67 0.15 -10.81
C LEU A 111 -4.35 -0.71 -12.05
N ILE A 112 -4.73 -0.26 -13.25
CA ILE A 112 -4.41 -0.96 -14.50
C ILE A 112 -2.90 -1.01 -14.73
N VAL A 113 -2.20 0.11 -14.54
CA VAL A 113 -0.73 0.16 -14.68
C VAL A 113 -0.05 -0.72 -13.64
N SER A 114 -0.54 -0.74 -12.40
CA SER A 114 0.02 -1.58 -11.33
C SER A 114 -0.14 -3.08 -11.55
N LEU A 115 -1.17 -3.52 -12.29
CA LEU A 115 -1.37 -4.93 -12.62
C LEU A 115 -0.56 -5.37 -13.86
N ALA A 116 -0.18 -4.42 -14.71
CA ALA A 116 0.58 -4.67 -15.93
C ALA A 116 2.10 -4.66 -15.72
N ALA A 117 2.57 -4.02 -14.63
CA ALA A 117 3.96 -4.00 -14.19
C ALA A 117 4.31 -5.23 -13.34
#